data_AF-A0A2M7Y6M2-F1
#
_entry.id   AF-A0A2M7Y6M2-F1
#
_cell.length_a   1.000
_cell.length_b   1.000
_cell.length_c   1.000
_cell.angle_alpha   90.00
_cell.angle_beta   90.00
_cell.angle_gamma   90.00
#
_symmetry.space_group_name_H-M   'P 1'
#
loop_
_entity.id
_entity.type
_entity.pdbx_description
1 polymer ?
#
loop_
_entity_poly.entity_id
_entity_poly.type
_entity_poly.pdbx_seq_one_letter_code
_entity_poly.pdbx_strand_id
1 'polypeptide(L)' 'MVVASDPISDTWIKQLFRSIDDQRVEAFLAFLSDDVRFQFGNAEPVRGKTAVSHVVRGLFGNIRALRHEVTE' A
#
# COMPACT_ATOMS: atom_id res chain seq x y z
N MET A 1 3.45 29.86 0.29
CA MET A 1 2.39 29.34 1.19
C MET A 1 2.65 27.86 1.33
N VAL A 2 3.39 27.45 2.37
CA VAL A 2 3.58 26.04 2.67
C VAL A 2 2.24 25.56 3.21
N VAL A 3 1.55 24.71 2.46
CA VAL A 3 0.35 24.05 2.98
C VAL A 3 0.86 23.17 4.10
N ALA A 4 0.55 23.50 5.35
CA ALA A 4 0.92 22.66 6.48
C ALA A 4 0.38 21.25 6.19
N SER A 5 1.25 20.24 6.26
CA SER A 5 0.82 18.85 6.19
C SER A 5 -0.20 18.64 7.30
N ASP A 6 -1.40 18.21 6.90
CA ASP A 6 -2.46 17.89 7.84
C ASP A 6 -1.91 16.78 8.76
N PRO A 7 -1.83 16.95 10.10
CA PRO A 7 -1.18 15.97 10.98
C PRO A 7 -1.81 14.56 10.89
N ILE A 8 -3.05 14.49 10.39
CA ILE A 8 -3.75 13.24 10.07
C ILE A 8 -3.15 12.59 8.81
N SER A 9 -2.81 13.39 7.79
CA SER A 9 -2.23 12.96 6.50
C SER A 9 -0.98 12.09 6.69
N ASP A 10 -0.04 12.59 7.50
CA ASP A 10 1.25 11.96 7.68
C ASP A 10 1.16 10.69 8.53
N THR A 11 0.14 10.61 9.39
CA THR A 11 -0.06 9.45 10.27
C THR A 11 -0.65 8.28 9.51
N TRP A 12 -1.68 8.51 8.68
CA TRP A 12 -2.32 7.40 7.95
C TRP A 12 -1.41 6.83 6.85
N ILE A 13 -0.62 7.67 6.16
CA ILE A 13 0.29 7.21 5.10
C ILE A 13 1.43 6.35 5.68
N LYS A 14 1.95 6.72 6.86
CA LYS A 14 2.96 5.93 7.58
C LYS A 14 2.38 4.58 8.02
N GLN A 15 1.11 4.52 8.45
CA GLN A 15 0.45 3.27 8.79
C GLN A 15 0.23 2.37 7.56
N LEU A 16 -0.15 2.95 6.42
CA LEU A 16 -0.29 2.22 5.16
C LEU A 16 1.04 1.57 4.79
N PHE A 17 2.14 2.33 4.72
CA PHE A 17 3.44 1.77 4.34
C PHE A 17 3.97 0.76 5.36
N ARG A 18 3.75 1.00 6.66
CA ARG A 18 4.11 0.04 7.70
C ARG A 18 3.39 -1.30 7.54
N SER A 19 2.12 -1.30 7.11
CA SER A 19 1.41 -2.55 6.84
C SER A 19 2.05 -3.37 5.71
N ILE A 20 2.71 -2.71 4.75
CA ILE A 20 3.45 -3.35 3.66
C ILE A 20 4.80 -3.85 4.17
N ASP A 21 5.52 -3.05 4.97
CA ASP A 21 6.80 -3.43 5.58
C ASP A 21 6.67 -4.68 6.45
N ASP A 22 5.58 -4.76 7.23
CA ASP A 22 5.24 -5.91 8.08
C ASP A 22 4.63 -7.09 7.28
N GLN A 23 4.51 -6.97 5.95
CA GLN A 23 3.88 -7.93 5.04
C GLN A 23 2.45 -8.35 5.45
N ARG A 24 1.71 -7.43 6.09
CA ARG A 24 0.34 -7.63 6.59
C ARG A 24 -0.68 -7.29 5.52
N VAL A 25 -0.92 -8.24 4.61
CA VAL A 25 -1.83 -8.07 3.45
C VAL A 25 -3.20 -7.53 3.86
N GLU A 26 -3.86 -8.12 4.85
CA GLU A 26 -5.20 -7.68 5.26
C GLU A 26 -5.22 -6.27 5.82
N ALA A 27 -4.16 -5.86 6.54
CA ALA A 27 -4.03 -4.50 7.05
C ALA A 27 -3.84 -3.51 5.90
N PHE A 28 -3.07 -3.86 4.87
CA PHE A 28 -2.94 -3.05 3.66
C PHE A 28 -4.28 -2.93 2.90
N LEU A 29 -5.00 -4.03 2.71
CA LEU A 29 -6.28 -4.04 1.98
C LEU A 29 -7.37 -3.22 2.69
N ALA A 30 -7.26 -3.02 4.00
CA ALA A 30 -8.18 -2.16 4.76
C ALA A 30 -8.09 -0.67 4.36
N PHE A 31 -6.97 -0.24 3.76
CA PHE A 31 -6.82 1.12 3.21
C PHE A 31 -7.45 1.27 1.82
N LEU A 32 -7.87 0.18 1.18
CA LEU A 32 -8.37 0.20 -0.20
C LEU A 32 -9.90 0.15 -0.24
N SER A 33 -10.48 0.83 -1.23
CA SER A 33 -11.87 0.59 -1.62
C SER A 33 -12.05 -0.84 -2.17
N ASP A 34 -13.27 -1.37 -2.11
CA ASP A 34 -13.60 -2.64 -2.76
C ASP A 34 -13.45 -2.56 -4.29
N ASP A 35 -13.71 -1.40 -4.89
CA ASP A 35 -13.52 -1.08 -6.31
C ASP A 35 -12.13 -0.47 -6.60
N VAL A 36 -11.08 -1.01 -5.98
CA VAL A 36 -9.71 -0.52 -6.20
C VAL A 36 -9.21 -0.84 -7.61
N ARG A 37 -8.58 0.15 -8.26
CA ARG A 37 -7.70 -0.05 -9.42
C ARG A 37 -6.25 0.10 -8.97
N PHE A 38 -5.52 -1.00 -8.92
CA PHE A 38 -4.13 -1.07 -8.48
C PHE A 38 -3.20 -1.30 -9.67
N GLN A 39 -2.09 -0.57 -9.75
CA GLN A 39 -1.13 -0.73 -10.83
C GLN A 39 0.28 -0.73 -10.26
N PHE A 40 1.08 -1.74 -10.59
CA PHE A 40 2.47 -1.85 -10.17
C PHE A 40 3.39 -1.47 -11.34
N GLY A 41 4.05 -0.32 -11.24
CA GLY A 41 4.89 0.21 -12.32
C GLY A 41 4.09 0.39 -13.61
N ASN A 42 4.58 -0.20 -14.70
CA ASN A 42 3.97 -0.16 -16.03
C ASN A 42 3.12 -1.41 -16.37
N ALA A 43 2.87 -2.30 -15.40
CA ALA A 43 2.04 -3.49 -15.62
C ALA A 43 0.57 -3.11 -15.89
N GLU A 44 -0.20 -4.06 -16.44
CA GLU A 44 -1.64 -3.89 -16.63
C GLU A 44 -2.34 -3.66 -15.26
N PRO A 45 -3.31 -2.73 -15.14
CA PRO A 45 -4.01 -2.49 -13.89
C PRO A 45 -4.84 -3.68 -13.44
N VAL A 46 -4.74 -3.97 -12.15
CA VAL A 46 -5.51 -4.97 -11.43
C VAL A 46 -6.74 -4.30 -10.82
N ARG A 47 -7.92 -4.94 -10.98
CA ARG A 47 -9.20 -4.39 -10.51
C ARG A 47 -9.80 -5.27 -9.42
N GLY A 48 -10.29 -4.63 -8.36
CA GLY A 48 -10.98 -5.28 -7.25
C GLY A 48 -10.04 -5.79 -6.16
N LYS A 49 -10.47 -5.63 -4.90
CA LYS A 49 -9.67 -5.92 -3.70
C LYS A 49 -9.16 -7.36 -3.63
N THR A 50 -9.96 -8.34 -4.07
CA THR A 50 -9.55 -9.76 -4.13
C THR A 50 -8.37 -9.97 -5.08
N ALA A 51 -8.42 -9.42 -6.29
CA ALA A 51 -7.33 -9.56 -7.26
C ALA A 51 -6.04 -8.87 -6.76
N VAL A 52 -6.19 -7.71 -6.11
CA VAL A 52 -5.05 -7.02 -5.45
C VAL A 52 -4.45 -7.87 -4.34
N SER A 53 -5.27 -8.52 -3.49
CA SER A 53 -4.80 -9.44 -2.44
C SER A 53 -3.90 -10.54 -3.00
N HIS A 54 -4.31 -11.19 -4.09
CA HIS A 54 -3.53 -12.22 -4.76
C HIS A 54 -2.17 -11.70 -5.25
N VAL A 55 -2.15 -10.52 -5.89
CA VAL A 55 -0.93 -9.91 -6.42
C VAL A 55 0.04 -9.53 -5.29
N VAL A 56 -0.46 -8.91 -4.22
CA VAL A 56 0.37 -8.49 -3.08
C VAL A 56 0.91 -9.70 -2.31
N ARG A 57 0.11 -10.75 -2.13
CA ARG A 57 0.59 -12.04 -1.56
C ARG A 57 1.68 -12.66 -2.43
N GLY A 58 1.52 -12.63 -3.74
CA GLY A 58 2.52 -13.06 -4.69
C GLY A 58 3.82 -12.26 -4.57
N LEU A 59 3.73 -10.92 -4.44
CA LEU A 59 4.89 -10.06 -4.22
C LEU A 59 5.64 -10.45 -2.94
N PHE A 60 4.94 -10.57 -1.81
CA PHE A 60 5.55 -10.94 -0.53
C PHE A 60 6.16 -12.35 -0.53
N GLY A 61 5.62 -13.28 -1.32
CA GLY A 61 6.23 -14.60 -1.49
C GLY A 61 7.58 -14.58 -2.25
N ASN A 62 7.87 -13.50 -3.00
CA ASN A 62 9.07 -13.37 -3.81
C ASN A 62 10.17 -12.50 -3.17
N ILE A 63 9.91 -11.90 -2.00
CA ILE A 63 10.87 -11.04 -1.30
C ILE A 63 11.00 -11.45 0.17
N ARG A 64 12.20 -11.29 0.73
CA ARG A 64 12.44 -11.60 2.15
C ARG A 64 11.86 -10.53 3.09
N ALA A 65 12.08 -9.26 2.75
CA ALA A 65 11.66 -8.11 3.54
C ALA A 65 11.73 -6.84 2.67
N LEU A 66 11.06 -5.79 3.10
CA LEU A 66 11.15 -4.45 2.56
C LEU A 66 11.03 -3.41 3.69
N ARG A 67 11.40 -2.16 3.41
CA ARG A 67 11.23 -1.03 4.34
C ARG A 67 10.95 0.23 3.53
N HIS A 68 9.94 1.00 3.93
CA HIS A 68 9.70 2.33 3.37
C HIS A 68 10.36 3.41 4.24
N GLU A 69 10.97 4.40 3.58
CA GLU A 69 11.38 5.67 4.17
C GLU A 69 10.48 6.75 3.58
N VAL A 70 9.54 7.28 4.37
CA VAL A 70 8.58 8.30 3.94
C VAL A 70 9.23 9.67 4.13
N THR A 71 9.51 10.36 3.03
CA THR A 71 10.11 11.71 2.99
C THR A 71 9.05 12.76 2.64
N GLU A 72 9.22 13.98 3.17
CA GLU A 72 8.39 15.17 2.87
C GLU A 72 8.86 15.91 1.61
#